data_AF-A0A8J1TF53-F1
#
_entry.id   AF-A0A8J1TF53-F1
#
_cell.length_a   1.000
_cell.length_b   1.000
_cell.length_c   1.000
_cell.angle_alpha   90.00
_cell.angle_beta   90.00
_cell.angle_gamma   90.00
#
_symmetry.space_group_name_H-M   'P 1'
#
loop_
_entity.id
_entity.type
_entity.pdbx_description
1 polymer ?
#
loop_
_entity_poly.entity_id
_entity_poly.type
_entity_poly.pdbx_seq_one_letter_code
_entity_poly.pdbx_strand_id
1 'polypeptide(L)'
;DEVGNLFIKPFDKYITDIVTLRILYTIIIILQSISLFTWFLLNFLYGGCVTIMRDEFSQFNKDFKLYVKKVSGIPDERFEQFRYRHQQLCELTDSVDDIFAPYVTLTFAISIPAICLTIYIIFTGSPDTVTYLTIIFMAVFHLAQICYIITYGALLNHHAHCCVADVYKMRLGGIKQDFVQLVQIFTQRLTGSPIGITCCSLFALDKPTILTLLGTVVT
;
A
#
# COMPACT_ATOMS: atom_id res chain seq x y z
N ASP A 1 -42.02 -54.48 -6.50
CA ASP A 1 -40.71 -54.03 -5.95
C ASP A 1 -39.79 -53.36 -6.97
N GLU A 2 -39.74 -53.77 -8.24
CA GLU A 2 -38.90 -53.08 -9.26
C GLU A 2 -39.40 -51.68 -9.67
N VAL A 3 -40.72 -51.47 -9.71
CA VAL A 3 -41.32 -50.17 -10.12
C VAL A 3 -41.06 -49.07 -9.08
N GLY A 4 -40.97 -49.41 -7.79
CA GLY A 4 -40.63 -48.45 -6.72
C GLY A 4 -39.18 -47.98 -6.80
N ASN A 5 -38.25 -48.88 -7.15
CA ASN A 5 -36.83 -48.55 -7.28
C ASN A 5 -36.52 -47.65 -8.50
N LEU A 6 -37.39 -47.61 -9.51
CA LEU A 6 -37.21 -46.72 -10.67
C LEU A 6 -37.60 -45.26 -10.37
N PHE A 7 -38.54 -45.04 -9.45
CA PHE A 7 -38.98 -43.69 -9.04
C PHE A 7 -38.09 -43.09 -7.94
N ILE A 8 -37.45 -43.91 -7.10
CA ILE A 8 -36.59 -43.44 -5.99
C ILE A 8 -35.20 -42.99 -6.51
N LYS A 9 -34.62 -43.69 -7.49
CA LYS A 9 -33.30 -43.36 -8.07
C LYS A 9 -33.14 -41.91 -8.60
N PRO A 10 -34.09 -41.34 -9.36
CA PRO A 10 -33.97 -39.94 -9.80
C PRO A 10 -34.15 -38.95 -8.65
N PHE A 11 -34.93 -39.32 -7.63
CA PHE A 11 -35.12 -38.50 -6.42
C PHE A 11 -33.86 -38.47 -5.55
N ASP A 12 -33.20 -39.62 -5.35
CA ASP A 12 -31.92 -39.71 -4.64
C ASP A 12 -30.81 -38.92 -5.34
N LYS A 13 -30.75 -38.95 -6.68
CA LYS A 13 -29.77 -38.18 -7.45
C LYS A 13 -30.00 -36.67 -7.28
N TYR A 14 -31.25 -36.22 -7.36
CA TYR A 14 -31.61 -34.81 -7.17
C TYR A 14 -31.31 -34.31 -5.75
N ILE A 15 -31.59 -35.12 -4.73
CA ILE A 15 -31.25 -34.80 -3.34
C ILE A 15 -29.72 -34.75 -3.15
N THR A 16 -28.99 -35.70 -3.73
CA THR A 16 -27.52 -35.74 -3.65
C THR A 16 -26.88 -34.53 -4.34
N ASP A 17 -27.41 -34.10 -5.49
CA ASP A 17 -26.94 -32.90 -6.20
C ASP A 17 -27.19 -31.62 -5.39
N ILE A 18 -28.37 -31.48 -4.76
CA ILE A 18 -28.68 -30.34 -3.89
C ILE A 18 -27.78 -30.31 -2.66
N VAL A 19 -27.57 -31.46 -2.00
CA VAL A 19 -26.69 -31.56 -0.83
C VAL A 19 -25.25 -31.23 -1.20
N THR A 20 -24.76 -31.75 -2.34
CA THR A 20 -23.43 -31.45 -2.86
C THR A 20 -23.27 -29.96 -3.15
N LEU A 21 -24.23 -29.33 -3.82
CA LEU A 21 -24.24 -27.89 -4.08
C LEU A 21 -24.22 -27.06 -2.79
N ARG A 22 -25.00 -27.45 -1.78
CA ARG A 22 -25.02 -26.77 -0.47
C ARG A 22 -23.68 -26.89 0.25
N ILE A 23 -23.07 -28.07 0.26
CA ILE A 23 -21.75 -28.30 0.86
C ILE A 23 -20.69 -27.45 0.15
N LEU A 24 -20.67 -27.46 -1.19
CA LEU A 24 -19.76 -26.64 -1.98
C LEU A 24 -19.93 -25.15 -1.69
N TYR A 25 -21.17 -24.67 -1.63
CA TYR A 25 -21.47 -23.28 -1.31
C TYR A 25 -20.98 -22.90 0.10
N THR A 26 -21.19 -23.75 1.11
CA THR A 26 -20.67 -23.52 2.47
C THR A 26 -19.13 -23.48 2.49
N ILE A 27 -18.47 -24.38 1.76
CA ILE A 27 -17.00 -24.38 1.64
C ILE A 27 -16.51 -23.07 1.02
N ILE A 28 -17.15 -22.59 -0.06
CA ILE A 28 -16.79 -21.32 -0.72
C ILE A 28 -16.91 -20.15 0.26
N ILE A 29 -18.00 -20.08 1.05
CA ILE A 29 -18.17 -19.02 2.05
C ILE A 29 -17.06 -19.06 3.11
N ILE A 30 -16.71 -20.24 3.61
CA ILE A 30 -15.64 -20.39 4.61
C ILE A 30 -14.30 -19.93 4.03
N LEU A 31 -13.95 -20.36 2.81
CA LEU A 31 -12.72 -19.96 2.15
C LEU A 31 -12.67 -18.44 1.92
N GLN A 32 -13.78 -17.84 1.50
CA GLN A 32 -13.88 -16.40 1.30
C GLN A 32 -13.74 -15.62 2.61
N SER A 33 -14.30 -16.14 3.70
CA SER A 33 -14.17 -15.54 5.04
C SER A 33 -12.72 -15.57 5.53
N ILE A 34 -12.02 -16.70 5.35
CA ILE A 34 -10.60 -16.83 5.67
C ILE A 34 -9.76 -15.85 4.85
N SER A 35 -10.02 -15.78 3.53
CA SER A 35 -9.32 -14.86 2.63
C SER A 35 -9.48 -13.40 3.07
N LEU A 36 -10.71 -12.96 3.33
CA LEU A 36 -10.98 -11.60 3.83
C LEU A 36 -10.22 -11.32 5.13
N PHE A 37 -10.24 -12.27 6.07
CA PHE A 37 -9.52 -12.13 7.34
C PHE A 37 -8.01 -11.98 7.12
N THR A 38 -7.41 -12.76 6.22
CA THR A 38 -5.99 -12.64 5.87
C THR A 38 -5.67 -11.27 5.29
N TRP A 39 -6.49 -10.75 4.38
CA TRP A 39 -6.32 -9.41 3.82
C TRP A 39 -6.41 -8.31 4.89
N PHE A 40 -7.37 -8.41 5.81
CA PHE A 40 -7.48 -7.46 6.92
C PHE A 40 -6.22 -7.47 7.80
N LEU A 41 -5.71 -8.66 8.13
CA LEU A 41 -4.49 -8.80 8.94
C LEU A 41 -3.27 -8.19 8.23
N LEU A 42 -3.10 -8.46 6.93
CA LEU A 42 -2.00 -7.90 6.15
C LEU A 42 -2.08 -6.38 6.03
N ASN A 43 -3.27 -5.82 5.81
CA ASN A 43 -3.47 -4.37 5.82
C ASN A 43 -3.14 -3.75 7.18
N PHE A 44 -3.53 -4.40 8.27
CA PHE A 44 -3.20 -3.92 9.62
C PHE A 44 -1.70 -3.93 9.88
N LEU A 45 -0.99 -5.01 9.48
CA LEU A 45 0.46 -5.10 9.61
C LEU A 45 1.17 -4.04 8.75
N TYR A 46 0.78 -3.92 7.48
CA TYR A 46 1.31 -2.90 6.57
C TYR A 46 1.11 -1.49 7.12
N GLY A 47 -0.12 -1.15 7.49
CA GLY A 47 -0.44 0.16 8.06
C GLY A 47 0.32 0.45 9.35
N GLY A 48 0.40 -0.54 10.25
CA GLY A 48 1.18 -0.44 11.49
C GLY A 48 2.65 -0.13 11.23
N CYS A 49 3.33 -0.95 10.42
CA CYS A 49 4.74 -0.73 10.07
C CYS A 49 4.97 0.63 9.41
N VAL A 50 4.13 1.00 8.43
CA VAL A 50 4.26 2.28 7.72
C VAL A 50 4.00 3.47 8.65
N THR A 51 3.07 3.38 9.59
CA THR A 51 2.84 4.46 10.58
C THR A 51 4.01 4.65 11.52
N ILE A 52 4.61 3.56 12.02
CA ILE A 52 5.79 3.61 12.88
C ILE A 52 6.93 4.30 12.12
N MET A 53 7.20 3.88 10.89
CA MET A 53 8.23 4.50 10.04
C MET A 53 7.94 5.98 9.78
N ARG A 54 6.69 6.32 9.49
CA ARG A 54 6.26 7.71 9.29
C ARG A 54 6.55 8.56 10.53
N ASP A 55 6.27 8.03 11.72
CA ASP A 55 6.48 8.75 12.97
C ASP A 55 7.96 8.90 13.31
N GLU A 56 8.81 7.92 12.99
CA GLU A 56 10.26 8.04 13.09
C GLU A 56 10.81 9.13 12.15
N PHE A 57 10.38 9.15 10.88
CA PHE A 57 10.74 10.26 9.97
C PHE A 57 10.20 11.60 10.45
N SER A 58 8.98 11.65 11.01
CA SER A 58 8.40 12.87 11.56
C SER A 58 9.21 13.41 12.75
N GLN A 59 9.66 12.54 13.65
CA GLN A 59 10.55 12.89 14.75
C GLN A 59 11.91 13.40 14.23
N PHE A 60 12.53 12.65 13.32
CA PHE A 60 13.76 13.07 12.65
C PHE A 60 13.63 14.47 12.03
N ASN A 61 12.55 14.72 11.28
CA ASN A 61 12.29 16.00 10.63
C ASN A 61 12.16 17.14 11.64
N LYS A 62 11.50 16.91 12.79
CA LYS A 62 11.39 17.91 13.86
C LYS A 62 12.75 18.25 14.45
N ASP A 63 13.56 17.22 14.77
CA ASP A 63 14.90 17.38 15.33
C ASP A 63 15.82 18.14 14.36
N PHE A 64 15.78 17.73 13.09
CA PHE A 64 16.58 18.33 12.01
C PHE A 64 16.20 19.80 11.78
N LYS A 65 14.91 20.12 11.78
CA LYS A 65 14.43 21.50 11.65
C LYS A 65 14.85 22.40 12.80
N LEU A 66 14.88 21.88 14.03
CA LEU A 66 15.39 22.61 15.19
C LEU A 66 16.90 22.85 15.10
N TYR A 67 17.64 21.88 14.57
CA TYR A 67 19.07 22.00 14.30
C TYR A 67 19.36 23.07 13.23
N VAL A 68 18.69 23.01 12.07
CA VAL A 68 18.82 23.98 10.96
C VAL A 68 18.64 25.42 11.45
N LYS A 69 17.66 25.67 12.34
CA LYS A 69 17.39 27.01 12.89
C LYS A 69 18.50 27.54 13.80
N LYS A 70 19.25 26.65 14.46
CA LYS A 70 20.28 27.01 15.44
C LYS A 70 21.68 27.13 14.82
N VAL A 71 21.91 26.49 13.67
CA VAL A 71 23.21 26.51 13.00
C VAL A 71 23.54 27.91 12.48
N SER A 72 24.66 28.45 12.96
CA SER A 72 25.22 29.75 12.58
C SER A 72 26.52 29.64 11.78
N GLY A 73 26.59 28.68 10.85
CA GLY A 73 27.63 28.65 9.81
C GLY A 73 28.94 27.93 10.16
N ILE A 74 29.01 27.19 11.26
CA ILE A 74 30.18 26.35 11.60
C ILE A 74 29.86 24.89 11.20
N PRO A 75 30.77 24.18 10.47
CA PRO A 75 30.63 22.76 10.22
C PRO A 75 30.60 22.01 11.56
N ASP A 76 29.50 21.32 11.83
CA ASP A 76 29.26 20.65 13.10
C ASP A 76 29.19 19.15 12.85
N GLU A 77 29.91 18.38 13.67
CA GLU A 77 29.90 16.91 13.71
C GLU A 77 28.46 16.36 13.84
N ARG A 78 27.55 17.17 14.41
CA ARG A 78 26.12 16.88 14.48
C ARG A 78 25.44 16.73 13.11
N PHE A 79 25.89 17.41 12.06
CA PHE A 79 25.30 17.25 10.73
C PHE A 79 25.55 15.85 10.18
N GLU A 80 26.73 15.29 10.40
CA GLU A 80 27.05 13.93 9.99
C GLU A 80 26.20 12.90 10.75
N GLN A 81 25.92 13.15 12.03
CA GLN A 81 24.98 12.33 12.81
C GLN A 81 23.56 12.34 12.22
N PHE A 82 23.05 13.51 11.79
CA PHE A 82 21.75 13.60 11.11
C PHE A 82 21.75 12.87 9.77
N ARG A 83 22.82 13.00 8.99
CA ARG A 83 22.97 12.29 7.71
C ARG A 83 22.98 10.78 7.93
N TYR A 84 23.74 10.29 8.90
CA TYR A 84 23.82 8.88 9.25
C TYR A 84 22.47 8.34 9.73
N ARG A 85 21.79 9.05 10.64
CA ARG A 85 20.46 8.67 11.13
C ARG A 85 19.42 8.63 10.00
N HIS A 86 19.45 9.59 9.07
CA HIS A 86 18.58 9.57 7.90
C HIS A 86 18.84 8.35 7.01
N GLN A 87 20.11 8.04 6.75
CA GLN A 87 20.51 6.87 5.97
C GLN A 87 19.99 5.56 6.61
N GLN A 88 20.10 5.42 7.93
CA GLN A 88 19.54 4.26 8.65
C GLN A 88 18.02 4.16 8.51
N LEU A 89 17.29 5.29 8.55
CA LEU A 89 15.84 5.28 8.34
C LEU A 89 15.48 4.89 6.89
N CYS A 90 16.28 5.31 5.90
CA CYS A 90 16.12 4.86 4.52
C CYS A 90 16.35 3.35 4.39
N GLU A 91 17.44 2.82 4.94
CA GLU A 91 17.76 1.38 4.89
C GLU A 91 16.67 0.53 5.59
N LEU A 92 16.12 1.03 6.68
CA LEU A 92 14.98 0.40 7.35
C LEU A 92 13.72 0.47 6.48
N THR A 93 13.51 1.57 5.76
CA THR A 93 12.38 1.71 4.80
C THR A 93 12.53 0.73 3.65
N ASP A 94 13.74 0.57 3.11
CA ASP A 94 14.03 -0.39 2.04
C ASP A 94 13.78 -1.82 2.53
N SER A 95 14.16 -2.15 3.77
CA SER A 95 13.87 -3.46 4.38
C SER A 95 12.37 -3.71 4.55
N VAL A 96 11.60 -2.67 4.91
CA VAL A 96 10.13 -2.76 4.99
C VAL A 96 9.53 -2.89 3.59
N ASP A 97 10.09 -2.17 2.60
CA ASP A 97 9.66 -2.28 1.22
C ASP A 97 9.88 -3.71 0.68
N ASP A 98 11.05 -4.31 0.87
CA ASP A 98 11.33 -5.68 0.43
C ASP A 98 10.31 -6.71 0.97
N ILE A 99 9.80 -6.49 2.19
CA ILE A 99 8.78 -7.36 2.81
C ILE A 99 7.40 -7.12 2.20
N PHE A 100 7.00 -5.86 2.00
CA PHE A 100 5.64 -5.52 1.60
C PHE A 100 5.45 -5.29 0.10
N ALA A 101 6.52 -5.10 -0.69
CA ALA A 101 6.46 -4.88 -2.13
C ALA A 101 5.73 -5.99 -2.90
N PRO A 102 5.94 -7.30 -2.58
CA PRO A 102 5.15 -8.37 -3.21
C PRO A 102 3.67 -8.28 -2.85
N TYR A 103 3.35 -7.95 -1.60
CA TYR A 103 1.99 -7.79 -1.10
C TYR A 103 1.27 -6.62 -1.79
N VAL A 104 1.92 -5.47 -1.87
CA VAL A 104 1.40 -4.27 -2.56
C VAL A 104 1.16 -4.61 -4.03
N THR A 105 2.14 -5.21 -4.70
CA THR A 105 2.03 -5.59 -6.12
C THR A 105 0.87 -6.56 -6.36
N LEU A 106 0.76 -7.60 -5.55
CA LEU A 106 -0.34 -8.57 -5.66
C LEU A 106 -1.70 -7.92 -5.42
N THR A 107 -1.77 -6.99 -4.46
CA THR A 107 -3.01 -6.25 -4.18
C THR A 107 -3.46 -5.47 -5.40
N PHE A 108 -2.55 -4.75 -6.08
CA PHE A 108 -2.87 -4.00 -7.28
C PHE A 108 -3.26 -4.92 -8.44
N ALA A 109 -2.49 -5.99 -8.65
CA ALA A 109 -2.71 -6.97 -9.71
C ALA A 109 -4.07 -7.68 -9.61
N ILE A 110 -4.59 -7.88 -8.39
CA ILE A 110 -5.90 -8.49 -8.16
C ILE A 110 -7.00 -7.44 -8.15
N SER A 111 -6.80 -6.34 -7.41
CA SER A 111 -7.87 -5.38 -7.12
C SER A 111 -8.25 -4.55 -8.35
N ILE A 112 -7.30 -4.17 -9.22
CA ILE A 112 -7.61 -3.39 -10.43
C ILE A 112 -8.49 -4.22 -11.39
N PRO A 113 -8.11 -5.44 -11.82
CA PRO A 113 -8.97 -6.26 -12.66
C PRO A 113 -10.32 -6.59 -12.00
N ALA A 114 -10.35 -6.83 -10.69
CA ALA A 114 -11.60 -7.11 -9.97
C ALA A 114 -12.57 -5.92 -10.04
N ILE A 115 -12.09 -4.70 -9.88
CA ILE A 115 -12.88 -3.47 -10.04
C ILE A 115 -13.38 -3.35 -11.48
N CYS A 116 -12.51 -3.53 -12.48
CA CYS A 116 -12.89 -3.45 -13.90
C CYS A 116 -13.95 -4.50 -14.28
N LEU A 117 -13.78 -5.75 -13.84
CA LEU A 117 -14.75 -6.83 -14.09
C LEU A 117 -16.07 -6.57 -13.39
N THR A 118 -16.04 -6.01 -12.19
CA THR A 118 -17.26 -5.60 -11.46
C THR A 118 -18.02 -4.54 -12.24
N ILE A 119 -17.33 -3.49 -12.69
CA ILE A 119 -17.92 -2.43 -13.50
C ILE A 119 -18.55 -3.03 -14.77
N TYR A 120 -17.83 -3.92 -15.46
CA TYR A 120 -18.35 -4.62 -16.62
C TYR A 120 -19.64 -5.39 -16.33
N ILE A 121 -19.67 -6.21 -15.27
CA ILE A 121 -20.86 -6.98 -14.88
C ILE A 121 -22.03 -6.08 -14.51
N ILE A 122 -21.78 -4.92 -13.88
CA ILE A 122 -22.82 -3.93 -13.58
C ILE A 122 -23.45 -3.37 -14.85
N PHE A 123 -22.65 -3.12 -15.90
CA PHE A 123 -23.14 -2.54 -17.15
C PHE A 123 -23.75 -3.57 -18.12
N THR A 124 -23.21 -4.78 -18.20
CA THR A 124 -23.62 -5.79 -19.19
C THR A 124 -24.47 -6.91 -18.61
N GLY A 125 -24.42 -7.11 -17.30
CA GLY A 125 -25.11 -8.19 -16.62
C GLY A 125 -26.54 -7.82 -16.21
N SER A 126 -27.36 -8.84 -15.99
CA SER A 126 -28.64 -8.73 -15.30
C SER A 126 -28.61 -9.60 -14.02
N PRO A 127 -27.71 -9.33 -13.07
CA PRO A 127 -27.63 -10.10 -11.83
C PRO A 127 -28.90 -9.93 -11.01
N ASP A 128 -29.26 -10.95 -10.22
CA ASP A 128 -30.26 -10.78 -9.18
C ASP A 128 -29.80 -9.77 -8.12
N THR A 129 -30.74 -9.24 -7.33
CA THR A 129 -30.47 -8.19 -6.34
C THR A 129 -29.39 -8.56 -5.33
N VAL A 130 -29.32 -9.82 -4.90
CA VAL A 130 -28.34 -10.27 -3.89
C VAL A 130 -26.95 -10.32 -4.51
N THR A 131 -26.83 -10.85 -5.72
CA THR A 131 -25.59 -10.85 -6.49
C THR A 131 -25.11 -9.43 -6.78
N TYR A 132 -26.01 -8.54 -7.18
CA TYR A 132 -25.69 -7.13 -7.45
C TYR A 132 -25.10 -6.42 -6.22
N LEU A 133 -25.73 -6.56 -5.05
CA LEU A 133 -25.23 -5.98 -3.80
C LEU A 133 -23.86 -6.56 -3.39
N THR A 134 -23.68 -7.87 -3.59
CA THR A 134 -22.41 -8.55 -3.27
C THR A 134 -21.27 -8.04 -4.16
N ILE A 135 -21.53 -7.88 -5.45
CA ILE A 135 -20.54 -7.39 -6.43
C ILE A 135 -20.13 -5.94 -6.09
N ILE A 136 -21.10 -5.05 -5.82
CA ILE A 136 -20.79 -3.67 -5.42
C ILE A 136 -19.96 -3.63 -4.15
N PHE A 137 -20.35 -4.42 -3.14
CA PHE A 137 -19.60 -4.47 -1.88
C PHE A 137 -18.13 -4.89 -2.12
N MET A 138 -17.90 -5.90 -2.97
CA MET A 138 -16.54 -6.36 -3.30
C MET A 138 -15.73 -5.29 -4.04
N ALA A 139 -16.34 -4.57 -5.00
CA ALA A 139 -15.64 -3.48 -5.68
C ALA A 139 -15.28 -2.33 -4.74
N VAL A 140 -16.20 -1.93 -3.84
CA VAL A 140 -15.92 -0.92 -2.83
C VAL A 140 -14.80 -1.37 -1.90
N PHE A 141 -14.79 -2.65 -1.51
CA PHE A 141 -13.73 -3.23 -0.69
C PHE A 141 -12.35 -3.17 -1.39
N HIS A 142 -12.25 -3.61 -2.64
CA HIS A 142 -11.02 -3.55 -3.43
C HIS A 142 -10.52 -2.11 -3.64
N LEU A 143 -11.44 -1.19 -3.94
CA LEU A 143 -11.11 0.22 -4.09
C LEU A 143 -10.59 0.81 -2.78
N ALA A 144 -11.27 0.55 -1.66
CA ALA A 144 -10.84 0.99 -0.34
C ALA A 144 -9.46 0.44 0.02
N GLN A 145 -9.17 -0.82 -0.32
CA GLN A 145 -7.88 -1.45 -0.08
C GLN A 145 -6.74 -0.79 -0.86
N ILE A 146 -6.93 -0.52 -2.16
CA ILE A 146 -5.93 0.21 -2.95
C ILE A 146 -5.72 1.62 -2.37
N CYS A 147 -6.80 2.35 -2.12
CA CYS A 147 -6.74 3.69 -1.54
C CYS A 147 -5.99 3.70 -0.20
N TYR A 148 -6.23 2.69 0.65
CA TYR A 148 -5.52 2.52 1.92
C TYR A 148 -4.01 2.36 1.68
N ILE A 149 -3.60 1.39 0.87
CA ILE A 149 -2.19 1.11 0.62
C ILE A 149 -1.46 2.33 0.06
N ILE A 150 -2.04 3.00 -0.94
CA ILE A 150 -1.42 4.18 -1.55
C ILE A 150 -1.35 5.33 -0.56
N THR A 151 -2.40 5.60 0.21
CA THR A 151 -2.41 6.74 1.14
C THR A 151 -1.29 6.61 2.17
N TYR A 152 -1.13 5.43 2.77
CA TYR A 152 -0.06 5.19 3.74
C TYR A 152 1.33 5.22 3.10
N GLY A 153 1.49 4.61 1.92
CA GLY A 153 2.75 4.64 1.17
C GLY A 153 3.17 6.07 0.79
N ALA A 154 2.22 6.85 0.25
CA ALA A 154 2.44 8.24 -0.13
C ALA A 154 2.71 9.16 1.07
N LEU A 155 2.09 8.89 2.23
CA LEU A 155 2.41 9.62 3.47
C LEU A 155 3.84 9.36 3.91
N LEU A 156 4.29 8.09 3.92
CA LEU A 156 5.67 7.76 4.26
C LEU A 156 6.66 8.42 3.31
N ASN A 157 6.44 8.29 2.00
CA ASN A 157 7.24 8.95 0.97
C ASN A 157 7.30 10.47 1.21
N HIS A 158 6.16 11.10 1.47
CA HIS A 158 6.13 12.54 1.77
C HIS A 158 6.99 12.90 2.99
N HIS A 159 6.90 12.13 4.08
CA HIS A 159 7.67 12.40 5.30
C HIS A 159 9.16 12.13 5.14
N ALA A 160 9.56 11.15 4.35
CA ALA A 160 10.98 10.91 4.02
C ALA A 160 11.58 12.11 3.28
N HIS A 161 10.84 12.69 2.33
CA HIS A 161 11.30 13.83 1.52
C HIS A 161 11.10 15.21 2.16
N CYS A 162 10.37 15.31 3.28
CA CYS A 162 10.08 16.59 3.94
C CYS A 162 11.35 17.35 4.39
N CYS A 163 12.41 16.64 4.76
CA CYS A 163 13.66 17.27 5.24
C CYS A 163 14.36 18.13 4.18
N VAL A 164 14.15 17.85 2.88
CA VAL A 164 14.75 18.56 1.75
C VAL A 164 14.47 20.07 1.81
N ALA A 165 13.23 20.45 2.13
CA ALA A 165 12.83 21.84 2.21
C ALA A 165 13.54 22.61 3.35
N ASP A 166 13.94 21.91 4.41
CA ASP A 166 14.67 22.50 5.52
C ASP A 166 16.19 22.54 5.23
N VAL A 167 16.73 21.58 4.47
CA VAL A 167 18.11 21.64 3.95
C VAL A 167 18.29 22.87 3.06
N TYR A 168 17.38 23.13 2.12
CA TYR A 168 17.46 24.30 1.23
C TYR A 168 17.37 25.66 1.96
N LYS A 169 16.84 25.68 3.18
CA LYS A 169 16.76 26.90 4.01
C LYS A 169 18.02 27.15 4.83
N MET A 170 18.98 26.22 4.85
CA MET A 170 20.25 26.44 5.52
C MET A 170 21.00 27.61 4.87
N ARG A 171 21.40 28.58 5.68
CA ARG A 171 22.24 29.69 5.23
C ARG A 171 23.68 29.21 5.09
N LEU A 172 24.11 28.95 3.86
CA LEU A 172 25.47 28.46 3.55
C LEU A 172 26.51 29.58 3.34
N GLY A 173 26.12 30.85 3.48
CA GLY A 173 27.01 32.00 3.28
C GLY A 173 28.10 32.07 4.35
N GLY A 174 29.37 32.05 3.94
CA GLY A 174 30.54 32.15 4.83
C GLY A 174 31.05 30.81 5.40
N ILE A 175 30.50 29.67 4.94
CA ILE A 175 30.90 28.34 5.42
C ILE A 175 32.06 27.77 4.59
N LYS A 176 32.88 26.89 5.20
CA LYS A 176 33.89 26.08 4.50
C LYS A 176 33.28 25.33 3.30
N GLN A 177 33.99 25.37 2.18
CA GLN A 177 33.59 24.76 0.92
C GLN A 177 33.30 23.24 1.05
N ASP A 178 34.04 22.53 1.90
CA ASP A 178 33.85 21.10 2.17
C ASP A 178 32.45 20.80 2.74
N PHE A 179 31.93 21.67 3.61
CA PHE A 179 30.59 21.49 4.19
C PHE A 179 29.48 21.76 3.16
N VAL A 180 29.68 22.76 2.29
CA VAL A 180 28.75 23.04 1.19
C VAL A 180 28.64 21.84 0.25
N GLN A 181 29.77 21.21 -0.09
CA GLN A 181 29.78 19.99 -0.89
C GLN A 181 29.06 18.84 -0.19
N LEU A 182 29.26 18.67 1.12
CA LEU A 182 28.62 17.60 1.89
C LEU A 182 27.09 17.79 1.95
N VAL A 183 26.61 19.02 2.14
CA VAL A 183 25.18 19.37 2.07
C VAL A 183 24.62 19.13 0.66
N GLN A 184 25.38 19.43 -0.40
CA GLN A 184 24.97 19.14 -1.78
C GLN A 184 24.83 17.63 -2.04
N ILE A 185 25.80 16.82 -1.61
CA ILE A 185 25.75 15.35 -1.73
C ILE A 185 24.54 14.80 -0.98
N PHE A 186 24.29 15.31 0.23
CA PHE A 186 23.12 14.91 1.01
C PHE A 186 21.82 15.27 0.30
N THR A 187 21.70 16.50 -0.22
CA THR A 187 20.53 16.95 -0.98
C THR A 187 20.30 16.10 -2.23
N GLN A 188 21.36 15.79 -2.98
CA GLN A 188 21.28 14.93 -4.16
C GLN A 188 20.77 13.52 -3.82
N ARG A 189 21.21 12.94 -2.69
CA ARG A 189 20.69 11.66 -2.22
C ARG A 189 19.22 11.72 -1.84
N LEU A 190 18.80 12.81 -1.18
CA LEU A 190 17.41 13.02 -0.82
C LEU A 190 16.50 13.18 -2.05
N THR A 191 16.97 13.84 -3.11
CA THR A 191 16.16 14.10 -4.31
C THR A 191 16.28 13.02 -5.40
N GLY A 192 17.22 12.08 -5.25
CA GLY A 192 17.61 11.17 -6.33
C GLY A 192 16.76 9.91 -6.43
N SER A 193 16.73 9.08 -5.37
CA SER A 193 16.01 7.80 -5.37
C SER A 193 14.62 7.96 -4.73
N PRO A 194 13.57 7.31 -5.26
CA PRO A 194 12.27 7.34 -4.61
C PRO A 194 12.31 6.57 -3.27
N ILE A 195 12.45 7.31 -2.17
CA ILE A 195 12.37 6.74 -0.81
C ILE A 195 10.91 6.46 -0.46
N GLY A 196 10.53 5.21 -0.24
CA GLY A 196 9.18 4.82 0.13
C GLY A 196 8.85 3.38 -0.26
N ILE A 197 7.59 2.99 -0.07
CA ILE A 197 7.10 1.67 -0.49
C ILE A 197 6.89 1.65 -2.01
N THR A 198 7.29 0.57 -2.66
CA THR A 198 7.23 0.34 -4.09
C THR A 198 6.38 -0.88 -4.45
N CYS A 199 5.88 -0.91 -5.69
CA CYS A 199 5.29 -2.11 -6.28
C CYS A 199 6.39 -2.96 -6.93
N CYS A 200 7.12 -3.75 -6.13
CA CYS A 200 8.25 -4.58 -6.61
C CYS A 200 9.24 -3.78 -7.47
N SER A 201 9.59 -2.57 -7.01
CA SER A 201 10.48 -1.64 -7.71
C SER A 201 9.99 -1.16 -9.10
N LEU A 202 8.74 -1.42 -9.50
CA LEU A 202 8.17 -0.88 -10.75
C LEU A 202 7.87 0.61 -10.64
N PHE A 203 7.22 1.02 -9.56
CA PHE A 203 6.95 2.43 -9.22
C PHE A 203 6.80 2.58 -7.70
N ALA A 204 7.13 3.77 -7.19
CA ALA A 204 6.97 4.12 -5.80
C ALA A 204 5.57 4.68 -5.52
N LEU A 205 5.01 4.37 -4.35
CA LEU A 205 3.72 4.89 -3.93
C LEU A 205 3.85 6.36 -3.53
N ASP A 206 3.52 7.23 -4.47
CA ASP A 206 3.57 8.68 -4.33
C ASP A 206 2.21 9.34 -4.61
N LYS A 207 2.12 10.66 -4.39
CA LYS A 207 0.88 11.42 -4.66
C LYS A 207 0.44 11.33 -6.14
N PRO A 208 1.34 11.41 -7.14
CA PRO A 208 1.01 11.14 -8.53
C PRO A 208 0.35 9.78 -8.79
N THR A 209 0.81 8.71 -8.12
CA THR A 209 0.24 7.36 -8.26
C THR A 209 -1.26 7.32 -7.90
N ILE A 210 -1.68 8.08 -6.88
CA ILE A 210 -3.11 8.21 -6.51
C ILE A 210 -3.91 8.76 -7.70
N LEU A 211 -3.38 9.81 -8.35
CA LEU A 211 -4.07 10.48 -9.45
C LEU A 211 -4.17 9.59 -10.68
N THR A 212 -3.10 8.87 -11.03
CA THR A 212 -3.10 7.92 -12.15
C THR A 212 -4.10 6.80 -11.95
N LEU A 213 -4.22 6.27 -10.72
CA LEU A 213 -5.15 5.19 -10.44
C LEU A 213 -6.61 5.65 -10.51
N LEU A 214 -6.92 6.84 -9.97
CA LEU A 214 -8.23 7.45 -10.15
C LEU A 214 -8.56 7.69 -11.63
N GLY A 215 -7.59 8.16 -12.42
CA GLY A 215 -7.76 8.34 -13.86
C GLY A 215 -8.05 7.03 -14.60
N THR A 216 -7.40 5.94 -14.20
CA THR A 216 -7.58 4.61 -14.81
C THR A 216 -8.97 4.03 -14.52
N VAL A 217 -9.54 4.30 -13.35
CA VAL A 217 -10.90 3.83 -13.01
C VAL A 217 -11.99 4.63 -13.71
N VAL A 218 -11.73 5.91 -14.01
CA VAL A 218 -12.70 6.82 -14.65
C VAL A 218 -12.73 6.66 -16.18
N THR A 219 -11.61 6.26 -16.80
CA THR A 219 -11.48 6.13 -18.27
C THR A 219 -12.03 4.80 -18.76
#